data_AF-A0A3A9SQA5-F1
#
_entry.id   AF-A0A3A9SQA5-F1
#
_cell.length_a   1.000
_cell.length_b   1.000
_cell.length_c   1.000
_cell.angle_alpha   90.00
_cell.angle_beta   90.00
_cell.angle_gamma   90.00
#
_symmetry.space_group_name_H-M   'P 1'
#
loop_
_entity.id
_entity.type
_entity.pdbx_description
1 polymer ?
#
loop_
_entity_poly.entity_id
_entity_poly.type
_entity_poly.pdbx_seq_one_letter_code
_entity_poly.pdbx_strand_id
1 'polypeptide(L)'
;MIGIVYKKKFIVMATALMLIAVILTGCRIIPHSRFNVRQYVFKKYGLWNISISKESEEKDGADVWTVVDKKNDVEFSVTDLFNLGHDGYYLTDDYEFSLVMNKSDILLDGFDEFECVDNSDNPYYPVKFEFHYKNLADLRKRCDELEEIYRRLSKMNSEVAVTYSSILDFSFKEDVNNKLPDVDLDDADISFKKSCGKNVGDEIYNEIKLYYVWHAYNYQWPVFLDDITEKDIEEMLAYEHMIHVSVVNADETEELIPDVISYRCWDLTFGSLYLLLKEKGFDVTGYATHYTVLAPSGIEYEFSYDFYDGDGIYVLADGEKTFLRNYDDDFYISTEEIEEFFGLDLNVR
;
A
#
# COMPACT_ATOMS: atom_id res chain seq x y z
N MET A 1 -76.61 24.41 -0.24
CA MET A 1 -75.67 24.00 -1.32
C MET A 1 -74.19 24.33 -1.05
N ILE A 2 -73.87 25.27 -0.14
CA ILE A 2 -72.49 25.70 0.15
C ILE A 2 -71.69 24.66 0.99
N GLY A 3 -72.31 23.97 1.93
CA GLY A 3 -71.63 23.00 2.81
C GLY A 3 -71.13 21.70 2.13
N ILE A 4 -71.73 21.29 1.01
CA ILE A 4 -71.31 20.09 0.26
C ILE A 4 -70.04 20.35 -0.55
N VAL A 5 -69.86 21.57 -1.04
CA VAL A 5 -68.68 21.98 -1.83
C VAL A 5 -67.44 22.06 -0.92
N TYR A 6 -67.58 22.56 0.30
CA TYR A 6 -66.48 22.63 1.27
C TYR A 6 -66.03 21.25 1.73
N LYS A 7 -66.95 20.31 1.99
CA LYS A 7 -66.59 18.92 2.33
C LYS A 7 -65.84 18.21 1.21
N LYS A 8 -66.23 18.39 -0.05
CA LYS A 8 -65.51 17.79 -1.20
C LYS A 8 -64.10 18.37 -1.35
N LYS A 9 -63.93 19.68 -1.23
CA LYS A 9 -62.60 20.32 -1.31
C LYS A 9 -61.68 19.90 -0.17
N PHE A 10 -62.20 19.76 1.05
CA PHE A 10 -61.43 19.31 2.21
C PHE A 10 -60.96 17.86 2.07
N ILE A 11 -61.84 16.95 1.59
CA ILE A 11 -61.47 15.55 1.35
C ILE A 11 -60.38 15.44 0.29
N VAL A 12 -60.52 16.13 -0.85
CA VAL A 12 -59.50 16.10 -1.92
C VAL A 12 -58.15 16.63 -1.44
N MET A 13 -58.14 17.71 -0.64
CA MET A 13 -56.92 18.28 -0.10
C MET A 13 -56.26 17.37 0.95
N ALA A 14 -57.04 16.72 1.83
CA ALA A 14 -56.53 15.77 2.80
C ALA A 14 -55.98 14.49 2.13
N THR A 15 -56.63 13.98 1.08
CA THR A 15 -56.13 12.85 0.30
C THR A 15 -54.86 13.21 -0.47
N ALA A 16 -54.78 14.43 -1.03
CA ALA A 16 -53.57 14.93 -1.69
C ALA A 16 -52.40 15.10 -0.71
N LEU A 17 -52.67 15.61 0.51
CA LEU A 17 -51.66 15.71 1.57
C LEU A 17 -51.20 14.35 2.09
N MET A 18 -52.09 13.36 2.20
CA MET A 18 -51.69 11.97 2.50
C MET A 18 -50.86 11.36 1.37
N LEU A 19 -51.23 11.57 0.10
CA LEU A 19 -50.45 11.12 -1.05
C LEU A 19 -49.08 11.78 -1.09
N ILE A 20 -49.00 13.08 -0.83
CA ILE A 20 -47.73 13.81 -0.74
C ILE A 20 -46.93 13.31 0.47
N ALA A 21 -47.55 13.05 1.62
CA ALA A 21 -46.86 12.45 2.77
C ALA A 21 -46.37 11.03 2.47
N VAL A 22 -47.11 10.20 1.73
CA VAL A 22 -46.69 8.86 1.28
C VAL A 22 -45.58 8.93 0.23
N ILE A 23 -45.61 9.93 -0.66
CA ILE A 23 -44.54 10.17 -1.65
C ILE A 23 -43.27 10.72 -0.96
N LEU A 24 -43.41 11.60 0.04
CA LEU A 24 -42.31 12.19 0.80
C LEU A 24 -41.74 11.25 1.88
N THR A 25 -42.52 10.28 2.37
CA THR A 25 -42.03 9.22 3.29
C THR A 25 -41.61 7.95 2.57
N GLY A 26 -41.98 7.80 1.28
CA GLY A 26 -41.95 6.54 0.53
C GLY A 26 -40.90 6.41 -0.57
N CYS A 27 -40.01 7.38 -0.76
CA CYS A 27 -38.71 7.13 -1.41
C CYS A 27 -37.66 6.77 -0.35
N ARG A 28 -38.02 5.91 0.62
CA ARG A 28 -37.02 5.23 1.43
C ARG A 28 -36.38 4.17 0.56
N ILE A 29 -35.20 4.49 0.06
CA ILE A 29 -34.05 3.61 -0.19
C ILE A 29 -34.38 2.16 0.23
N ILE A 30 -34.87 1.35 -0.72
CA ILE A 30 -35.31 -0.04 -0.48
C ILE A 30 -34.06 -0.93 -0.60
N PRO A 31 -33.87 -1.92 0.30
CA PRO A 31 -32.81 -2.90 0.13
C PRO A 31 -32.85 -3.55 -1.26
N HIS A 32 -31.68 -3.90 -1.77
CA HIS A 32 -31.52 -4.52 -3.06
C HIS A 32 -32.23 -5.86 -3.11
N SER A 33 -33.08 -6.02 -4.13
CA SER A 33 -33.71 -7.32 -4.39
C SER A 33 -32.70 -8.33 -4.92
N ARG A 34 -33.06 -9.62 -4.84
CA ARG A 34 -32.34 -10.72 -5.50
C ARG A 34 -32.03 -10.46 -6.99
N PHE A 35 -32.91 -9.73 -7.68
CA PHE A 35 -32.67 -9.34 -9.08
C PHE A 35 -31.53 -8.31 -9.20
N ASN A 36 -31.46 -7.35 -8.27
CA ASN A 36 -30.39 -6.37 -8.23
C ASN A 36 -29.04 -7.02 -7.93
N VAL A 37 -29.00 -7.96 -6.97
CA VAL A 37 -27.80 -8.77 -6.68
C VAL A 37 -27.34 -9.55 -7.92
N ARG A 38 -28.28 -10.18 -8.65
CA ARG A 38 -27.96 -10.85 -9.90
C ARG A 38 -27.37 -9.90 -10.94
N GLN A 39 -27.95 -8.71 -11.11
CA GLN A 39 -27.45 -7.71 -12.05
C GLN A 39 -26.08 -7.17 -11.64
N TYR A 40 -25.84 -6.96 -10.34
CA TYR A 40 -24.58 -6.53 -9.79
C TYR A 40 -23.47 -7.53 -10.10
N VAL A 41 -23.65 -8.79 -9.69
CA VAL A 41 -22.70 -9.88 -9.93
C VAL A 41 -22.44 -10.09 -11.42
N PHE A 42 -23.49 -9.99 -12.24
CA PHE A 42 -23.36 -10.09 -13.69
C PHE A 42 -22.54 -8.93 -14.28
N LYS A 43 -22.83 -7.67 -13.89
CA LYS A 43 -22.12 -6.49 -14.41
C LYS A 43 -20.67 -6.44 -13.97
N LYS A 44 -20.37 -6.86 -12.73
CA LYS A 44 -19.04 -6.77 -12.15
C LYS A 44 -18.11 -7.89 -12.61
N TYR A 45 -18.62 -9.13 -12.66
CA TYR A 45 -17.78 -10.32 -12.89
C TYR A 45 -18.18 -11.15 -14.11
N GLY A 46 -19.20 -10.71 -14.87
CA GLY A 46 -19.71 -11.48 -16.01
C GLY A 46 -20.31 -12.82 -15.61
N LEU A 47 -20.75 -13.02 -14.37
CA LEU A 47 -21.23 -14.31 -13.88
C LEU A 47 -22.73 -14.51 -14.19
N TRP A 48 -23.02 -15.48 -15.06
CA TRP A 48 -24.39 -15.83 -15.49
C TRP A 48 -24.95 -17.05 -14.76
N ASN A 49 -24.08 -18.04 -14.49
CA ASN A 49 -24.43 -19.34 -13.94
C ASN A 49 -24.36 -19.35 -12.41
N ILE A 50 -25.18 -18.49 -11.79
CA ILE A 50 -25.20 -18.32 -10.34
C ILE A 50 -26.52 -18.81 -9.72
N SER A 51 -26.41 -19.33 -8.50
CA SER A 51 -27.53 -19.40 -7.54
C SER A 51 -27.38 -18.30 -6.50
N ILE A 52 -28.50 -17.67 -6.15
CA ILE A 52 -28.57 -16.71 -5.04
C ILE A 52 -29.55 -17.29 -4.02
N SER A 53 -29.32 -17.10 -2.72
CA SER A 53 -30.24 -17.45 -1.65
C SER A 53 -31.67 -16.96 -1.93
N LYS A 54 -32.67 -17.60 -1.30
CA LYS A 54 -34.08 -17.22 -1.49
C LYS A 54 -34.40 -15.88 -0.85
N GLU A 55 -33.83 -15.64 0.34
CA GLU A 55 -33.98 -14.45 1.17
C GLU A 55 -32.58 -13.99 1.60
N SER A 56 -32.44 -12.70 1.92
CA SER A 56 -31.26 -12.17 2.58
C SER A 56 -31.27 -12.52 4.06
N GLU A 57 -30.10 -12.56 4.66
CA GLU A 57 -29.91 -12.66 6.10
C GLU A 57 -29.41 -11.32 6.64
N GLU A 58 -29.97 -10.85 7.75
CA GLU A 58 -29.49 -9.63 8.40
C GLU A 58 -28.23 -9.95 9.22
N LYS A 59 -27.11 -9.31 8.89
CA LYS A 59 -25.83 -9.44 9.59
C LYS A 59 -25.23 -8.06 9.82
N ASP A 60 -24.93 -7.73 11.08
CA ASP A 60 -24.32 -6.46 11.49
C ASP A 60 -25.04 -5.20 10.95
N GLY A 61 -26.37 -5.29 10.83
CA GLY A 61 -27.23 -4.21 10.33
C GLY A 61 -27.27 -4.08 8.80
N ALA A 62 -26.75 -5.06 8.07
CA ALA A 62 -26.76 -5.14 6.61
C ALA A 62 -27.50 -6.40 6.11
N ASP A 63 -28.14 -6.29 4.95
CA ASP A 63 -28.74 -7.44 4.26
C ASP A 63 -27.66 -8.19 3.47
N VAL A 64 -27.43 -9.46 3.79
CA VAL A 64 -26.41 -10.31 3.16
C VAL A 64 -27.07 -11.40 2.32
N TRP A 65 -26.63 -11.52 1.07
CA TRP A 65 -27.08 -12.54 0.13
C TRP A 65 -25.99 -13.57 -0.11
N THR A 66 -26.27 -14.85 0.11
CA THR A 66 -25.37 -15.94 -0.31
C THR A 66 -25.50 -16.19 -1.81
N VAL A 67 -24.39 -16.15 -2.52
CA VAL A 67 -24.29 -16.38 -3.95
C VAL A 67 -23.32 -17.50 -4.23
N VAL A 68 -23.67 -18.41 -5.14
CA VAL A 68 -22.81 -19.52 -5.56
C VAL A 68 -22.56 -19.41 -7.06
N ASP A 69 -21.29 -19.22 -7.45
CA ASP A 69 -20.82 -19.43 -8.81
C ASP A 69 -20.67 -20.93 -9.06
N LYS A 70 -21.61 -21.48 -9.84
CA LYS A 70 -21.64 -22.91 -10.14
C LYS A 70 -20.57 -23.35 -11.13
N LYS A 71 -19.99 -22.42 -11.90
CA LYS A 71 -18.92 -22.76 -12.86
C LYS A 71 -17.64 -23.11 -12.11
N ASN A 72 -17.28 -22.25 -11.17
CA ASN A 72 -16.05 -22.40 -10.39
C ASN A 72 -16.29 -23.10 -9.04
N ASP A 73 -17.54 -23.38 -8.67
CA ASP A 73 -17.90 -23.98 -7.37
C ASP A 73 -17.38 -23.13 -6.20
N VAL A 74 -17.82 -21.87 -6.20
CA VAL A 74 -17.42 -20.85 -5.20
C VAL A 74 -18.68 -20.25 -4.60
N GLU A 75 -18.80 -20.34 -3.28
CA GLU A 75 -19.80 -19.61 -2.50
C GLU A 75 -19.18 -18.31 -1.98
N PHE A 76 -19.94 -17.22 -2.04
CA PHE A 76 -19.53 -15.89 -1.62
C PHE A 76 -20.76 -15.06 -1.18
N SER A 77 -20.53 -13.97 -0.50
CA SER A 77 -21.52 -13.05 0.05
C SER A 77 -21.63 -11.78 -0.80
N VAL A 78 -22.86 -11.29 -0.99
CA VAL A 78 -23.11 -9.93 -1.48
C VAL A 78 -23.84 -9.16 -0.38
N THR A 79 -23.19 -8.13 0.15
CA THR A 79 -23.67 -7.34 1.28
C THR A 79 -24.27 -6.02 0.79
N ASP A 80 -25.45 -5.71 1.29
CA ASP A 80 -26.17 -4.47 1.02
C ASP A 80 -25.97 -3.47 2.16
N LEU A 81 -25.10 -2.48 1.92
CA LEU A 81 -24.68 -1.51 2.92
C LEU A 81 -25.40 -0.18 2.72
N PHE A 82 -25.96 0.35 3.80
CA PHE A 82 -26.54 1.69 3.79
C PHE A 82 -25.44 2.74 4.01
N ASN A 83 -25.27 3.67 3.07
CA ASN A 83 -24.31 4.77 3.21
C ASN A 83 -25.03 6.13 3.18
N LEU A 84 -24.93 6.85 4.30
CA LEU A 84 -25.48 8.21 4.45
C LEU A 84 -24.81 9.23 3.50
N GLY A 85 -23.56 9.00 3.09
CA GLY A 85 -22.82 9.87 2.16
C GLY A 85 -23.15 9.66 0.68
N HIS A 86 -23.78 8.53 0.33
CA HIS A 86 -24.20 8.21 -1.04
C HIS A 86 -25.72 8.23 -1.24
N ASP A 87 -26.48 8.74 -0.27
CA ASP A 87 -27.95 8.81 -0.29
C ASP A 87 -28.60 7.46 -0.70
N GLY A 88 -28.06 6.33 -0.23
CA GLY A 88 -28.47 5.05 -0.77
C GLY A 88 -27.86 3.80 -0.14
N TYR A 89 -28.48 2.67 -0.48
CA TYR A 89 -27.88 1.34 -0.35
C TYR A 89 -26.87 1.14 -1.49
N TYR A 90 -25.76 0.46 -1.22
CA TYR A 90 -24.81 0.00 -2.24
C TYR A 90 -24.38 -1.45 -1.97
N LEU A 91 -24.06 -2.18 -3.05
CA LEU A 91 -23.66 -3.57 -2.97
C LEU A 91 -22.14 -3.71 -2.97
N THR A 92 -21.63 -4.47 -2.01
CA THR A 92 -20.26 -4.98 -1.96
C THR A 92 -20.27 -6.51 -1.93
N ASP A 93 -19.14 -7.15 -2.19
CA ASP A 93 -19.02 -8.61 -2.20
C ASP A 93 -17.61 -9.07 -1.85
N ASP A 94 -17.49 -10.33 -1.46
CA ASP A 94 -16.23 -11.03 -1.16
C ASP A 94 -15.90 -12.11 -2.21
N TYR A 95 -16.37 -11.95 -3.46
CA TYR A 95 -16.19 -12.97 -4.51
C TYR A 95 -14.72 -13.23 -4.83
N GLU A 96 -13.91 -12.18 -5.00
CA GLU A 96 -12.48 -12.33 -5.32
C GLU A 96 -11.75 -13.08 -4.21
N PHE A 97 -12.02 -12.70 -2.95
CA PHE A 97 -11.51 -13.40 -1.77
C PHE A 97 -11.89 -14.88 -1.80
N SER A 98 -13.19 -15.16 -1.94
CA SER A 98 -13.73 -16.52 -1.93
C SER A 98 -13.20 -17.36 -3.08
N LEU A 99 -13.03 -16.78 -4.28
CA LEU A 99 -12.49 -17.47 -5.43
C LEU A 99 -11.03 -17.84 -5.22
N VAL A 100 -10.19 -16.89 -4.79
CA VAL A 100 -8.76 -17.11 -4.61
C VAL A 100 -8.51 -18.09 -3.46
N MET A 101 -9.14 -17.90 -2.30
CA MET A 101 -8.97 -18.79 -1.14
C MET A 101 -9.45 -20.21 -1.43
N ASN A 102 -10.60 -20.39 -2.08
CA ASN A 102 -11.12 -21.73 -2.39
C ASN A 102 -10.35 -22.45 -3.50
N LYS A 103 -9.54 -21.73 -4.29
CA LYS A 103 -8.79 -22.26 -5.44
C LYS A 103 -7.28 -22.14 -5.27
N SER A 104 -6.80 -21.75 -4.11
CA SER A 104 -5.37 -21.52 -3.83
C SER A 104 -4.52 -22.74 -4.21
N ASP A 105 -4.92 -23.95 -3.82
CA ASP A 105 -4.22 -25.20 -4.17
C ASP A 105 -4.01 -25.36 -5.69
N ILE A 106 -4.99 -24.97 -6.50
CA ILE A 106 -4.93 -25.08 -7.97
C ILE A 106 -4.12 -23.92 -8.56
N LEU A 107 -4.30 -22.72 -8.01
CA LEU A 107 -3.60 -21.52 -8.45
C LEU A 107 -2.08 -21.66 -8.19
N LEU A 108 -1.71 -22.21 -7.04
CA LEU A 108 -0.33 -22.36 -6.57
C LEU A 108 0.34 -23.69 -6.91
N ASP A 109 -0.35 -24.62 -7.61
CA ASP A 109 0.25 -25.91 -8.00
C ASP A 109 1.56 -25.72 -8.80
N GLY A 110 2.68 -26.17 -8.23
CA GLY A 110 4.03 -26.02 -8.76
C GLY A 110 4.76 -24.72 -8.42
N PHE A 111 4.21 -23.90 -7.52
CA PHE A 111 4.78 -22.62 -7.09
C PHE A 111 4.97 -22.58 -5.56
N ASP A 112 5.91 -23.38 -5.05
CA ASP A 112 6.14 -23.59 -3.60
C ASP A 112 6.59 -22.34 -2.82
N GLU A 113 6.88 -21.24 -3.52
CA GLU A 113 7.46 -20.02 -2.94
C GLU A 113 6.43 -18.89 -2.84
N PHE A 114 5.18 -19.24 -3.11
CA PHE A 114 4.04 -18.37 -2.94
C PHE A 114 3.15 -18.92 -1.84
N GLU A 115 2.69 -18.01 -0.98
CA GLU A 115 1.66 -18.30 0.00
C GLU A 115 0.39 -17.52 -0.34
N CYS A 116 -0.77 -18.17 -0.15
CA CYS A 116 -2.05 -17.49 -0.24
C CYS A 116 -2.43 -17.00 1.16
N VAL A 117 -2.33 -15.69 1.39
CA VAL A 117 -2.54 -15.09 2.70
C VAL A 117 -3.97 -14.56 2.81
N ASP A 118 -4.67 -14.98 3.86
CA ASP A 118 -5.92 -14.35 4.31
C ASP A 118 -5.56 -13.00 4.93
N ASN A 119 -6.04 -11.93 4.31
CA ASN A 119 -5.85 -10.56 4.75
C ASN A 119 -7.21 -9.86 4.83
N SER A 120 -8.25 -10.61 5.23
CA SER A 120 -9.65 -10.18 5.20
C SER A 120 -9.95 -8.94 6.05
N ASP A 121 -9.10 -8.63 7.04
CA ASP A 121 -9.14 -7.39 7.82
C ASP A 121 -8.76 -6.15 6.99
N ASN A 122 -8.04 -6.31 5.87
CA ASN A 122 -7.71 -5.24 4.94
C ASN A 122 -8.77 -5.14 3.83
N PRO A 123 -9.60 -4.08 3.80
CA PRO A 123 -10.70 -3.96 2.83
C PRO A 123 -10.21 -3.73 1.39
N TYR A 124 -8.95 -3.34 1.19
CA TYR A 124 -8.37 -3.10 -0.14
C TYR A 124 -7.80 -4.39 -0.75
N TYR A 125 -7.20 -5.23 0.09
CA TYR A 125 -6.46 -6.43 -0.30
C TYR A 125 -6.86 -7.64 0.56
N PRO A 126 -8.12 -8.10 0.51
CA PRO A 126 -8.62 -9.10 1.46
C PRO A 126 -7.94 -10.48 1.30
N VAL A 127 -7.34 -10.74 0.15
CA VAL A 127 -6.51 -11.92 -0.14
C VAL A 127 -5.32 -11.47 -0.97
N LYS A 128 -4.14 -12.03 -0.72
CA LYS A 128 -2.93 -11.74 -1.49
C LYS A 128 -2.06 -12.98 -1.68
N PHE A 129 -1.33 -13.03 -2.79
CA PHE A 129 -0.23 -13.96 -2.99
C PHE A 129 1.06 -13.33 -2.49
N GLU A 130 1.62 -13.88 -1.43
CA GLU A 130 2.86 -13.40 -0.84
C GLU A 130 4.04 -14.22 -1.35
N PHE A 131 5.14 -13.56 -1.67
CA PHE A 131 6.38 -14.21 -2.04
C PHE A 131 7.59 -13.43 -1.55
N HIS A 132 8.67 -14.16 -1.34
CA HIS A 132 9.96 -13.62 -0.94
C HIS A 132 10.93 -13.59 -2.13
N TYR A 133 11.84 -12.62 -2.11
CA TYR A 133 12.91 -12.51 -3.10
C TYR A 133 14.14 -11.85 -2.46
N LYS A 134 15.33 -12.12 -3.00
CA LYS A 134 16.60 -11.59 -2.44
C LYS A 134 17.39 -10.66 -3.36
N ASN A 135 17.05 -10.65 -4.64
CA ASN A 135 17.70 -9.84 -5.67
C ASN A 135 16.82 -9.73 -6.92
N LEU A 136 17.24 -8.90 -7.88
CA LEU A 136 16.48 -8.66 -9.11
C LEU A 136 16.28 -9.91 -9.98
N ALA A 137 17.22 -10.86 -9.97
CA ALA A 137 17.09 -12.10 -10.74
C ALA A 137 16.01 -13.02 -10.14
N ASP A 138 15.97 -13.14 -8.82
CA ASP A 138 14.92 -13.86 -8.11
C ASP A 138 13.57 -13.16 -8.26
N LEU A 139 13.52 -11.83 -8.09
CA LEU A 139 12.33 -11.03 -8.34
C LEU A 139 11.75 -11.29 -9.72
N ARG A 140 12.59 -11.30 -10.77
CA ARG A 140 12.14 -11.58 -12.13
C ARG A 140 11.47 -12.95 -12.24
N LYS A 141 12.09 -13.96 -11.64
CA LYS A 141 11.55 -15.32 -11.61
C LYS A 141 10.18 -15.35 -10.91
N ARG A 142 10.03 -14.68 -9.77
CA ARG A 142 8.74 -14.61 -9.05
C ARG A 142 7.67 -13.88 -9.86
N CYS A 143 8.00 -12.79 -10.54
CA CYS A 143 7.04 -12.10 -11.41
C CYS A 143 6.57 -12.97 -12.58
N ASP A 144 7.46 -13.78 -13.17
CA ASP A 144 7.09 -14.72 -14.24
C ASP A 144 6.18 -15.85 -13.70
N GLU A 145 6.41 -16.33 -12.47
CA GLU A 145 5.55 -17.31 -11.78
C GLU A 145 4.18 -16.71 -11.43
N LEU A 146 4.15 -15.48 -10.90
CA LEU A 146 2.93 -14.73 -10.58
C LEU A 146 2.08 -14.45 -11.83
N GLU A 147 2.71 -14.17 -12.98
CA GLU A 147 1.99 -14.06 -14.25
C GLU A 147 1.30 -15.38 -14.62
N GLU A 148 1.90 -16.53 -14.36
CA GLU A 148 1.26 -17.82 -14.61
C GLU A 148 0.13 -18.13 -13.62
N ILE A 149 0.31 -17.81 -12.32
CA ILE A 149 -0.77 -17.86 -11.31
C ILE A 149 -1.96 -17.01 -11.80
N TYR A 150 -1.67 -15.80 -12.27
CA TYR A 150 -2.68 -14.91 -12.84
C TYR A 150 -3.37 -15.48 -14.08
N ARG A 151 -2.62 -16.11 -15.01
CA ARG A 151 -3.20 -16.80 -16.17
C ARG A 151 -4.12 -17.96 -15.76
N ARG A 152 -3.87 -18.62 -14.64
CA ARG A 152 -4.79 -19.62 -14.08
C ARG A 152 -6.05 -18.97 -13.52
N LEU A 153 -5.92 -17.89 -12.76
CA LEU A 153 -7.04 -17.13 -12.20
C LEU A 153 -7.96 -16.58 -13.28
N SER A 154 -7.40 -15.97 -14.33
CA SER A 154 -8.16 -15.38 -15.45
C SER A 154 -8.94 -16.40 -16.27
N LYS A 155 -8.52 -17.68 -16.32
CA LYS A 155 -9.31 -18.77 -16.92
C LYS A 155 -10.58 -19.08 -16.10
N MET A 156 -10.51 -18.88 -14.78
CA MET A 156 -11.66 -19.03 -13.88
C MET A 156 -12.61 -17.84 -14.03
N ASN A 157 -12.07 -16.62 -13.90
CA ASN A 157 -12.76 -15.36 -14.15
C ASN A 157 -11.78 -14.25 -14.57
N SER A 158 -11.99 -13.65 -15.75
CA SER A 158 -11.11 -12.62 -16.32
C SER A 158 -11.23 -11.24 -15.68
N GLU A 159 -12.31 -10.98 -14.93
CA GLU A 159 -12.55 -9.70 -14.25
C GLU A 159 -11.83 -9.61 -12.90
N VAL A 160 -11.27 -10.71 -12.41
CA VAL A 160 -10.59 -10.76 -11.11
C VAL A 160 -9.13 -10.32 -11.27
N ALA A 161 -8.73 -9.36 -10.43
CA ALA A 161 -7.36 -8.88 -10.34
C ALA A 161 -6.49 -9.83 -9.51
N VAL A 162 -5.17 -9.81 -9.74
CA VAL A 162 -4.20 -10.42 -8.84
C VAL A 162 -3.82 -9.40 -7.76
N THR A 163 -3.79 -9.85 -6.52
CA THR A 163 -3.26 -9.08 -5.40
C THR A 163 -2.03 -9.82 -4.88
N TYR A 164 -0.94 -9.12 -4.64
CA TYR A 164 0.31 -9.73 -4.21
C TYR A 164 1.04 -8.89 -3.17
N SER A 165 1.86 -9.54 -2.33
CA SER A 165 2.92 -8.91 -1.53
C SER A 165 4.27 -9.43 -2.02
N SER A 166 5.25 -8.55 -2.13
CA SER A 166 6.64 -8.94 -2.41
C SER A 166 7.54 -8.53 -1.25
N ILE A 167 8.20 -9.50 -0.62
CA ILE A 167 9.05 -9.28 0.55
C ILE A 167 10.53 -9.45 0.15
N LEU A 168 11.33 -8.40 0.34
CA LEU A 168 12.77 -8.44 0.15
C LEU A 168 13.45 -9.06 1.37
N ASP A 169 14.08 -10.22 1.16
CA ASP A 169 14.85 -10.95 2.16
C ASP A 169 16.32 -10.56 2.13
N PHE A 170 16.83 -10.08 3.27
CA PHE A 170 18.24 -9.81 3.48
C PHE A 170 18.65 -9.90 4.94
N SER A 171 19.91 -10.29 5.18
CA SER A 171 20.39 -10.64 6.52
C SER A 171 20.31 -9.49 7.52
N PHE A 172 20.50 -8.24 7.06
CA PHE A 172 20.43 -7.09 7.95
C PHE A 172 19.03 -6.89 8.54
N LYS A 173 17.96 -7.10 7.74
CA LYS A 173 16.58 -7.05 8.23
C LYS A 173 16.33 -8.08 9.33
N GLU A 174 16.81 -9.30 9.14
CA GLU A 174 16.70 -10.36 10.17
C GLU A 174 17.43 -9.98 11.45
N ASP A 175 18.64 -9.43 11.35
CA ASP A 175 19.44 -9.01 12.51
C ASP A 175 18.80 -7.83 13.28
N VAL A 176 18.23 -6.85 12.58
CA VAL A 176 17.50 -5.72 13.19
C VAL A 176 16.24 -6.20 13.88
N ASN A 177 15.37 -6.94 13.19
CA ASN A 177 14.10 -7.43 13.75
C ASN A 177 14.33 -8.32 14.99
N ASN A 178 15.45 -9.02 15.07
CA ASN A 178 15.80 -9.83 16.24
C ASN A 178 16.19 -9.02 17.48
N LYS A 179 16.79 -7.83 17.31
CA LYS A 179 17.21 -6.97 18.44
C LYS A 179 16.20 -5.87 18.75
N LEU A 180 15.46 -5.43 17.74
CA LEU A 180 14.48 -4.38 17.75
C LEU A 180 13.22 -4.89 17.01
N PRO A 181 12.38 -5.71 17.66
CA PRO A 181 11.23 -6.35 17.02
C PRO A 181 10.11 -5.37 16.64
N ASP A 182 10.13 -4.17 17.22
CA ASP A 182 9.16 -3.10 16.93
C ASP A 182 9.64 -2.16 15.81
N VAL A 183 10.87 -2.33 15.30
CA VAL A 183 11.39 -1.58 14.15
C VAL A 183 10.90 -2.26 12.88
N ASP A 184 10.15 -1.52 12.07
CA ASP A 184 9.72 -1.99 10.77
C ASP A 184 10.58 -1.34 9.69
N LEU A 185 11.40 -2.16 9.02
CA LEU A 185 12.01 -1.76 7.76
C LEU A 185 10.94 -1.85 6.66
N ASP A 186 9.90 -0.99 6.80
CA ASP A 186 8.62 -0.92 6.08
C ASP A 186 8.80 -1.09 4.56
N ASP A 187 9.94 -0.63 4.05
CA ASP A 187 10.21 -0.45 2.62
C ASP A 187 10.56 -1.77 1.91
N ALA A 188 10.70 -2.85 2.66
CA ALA A 188 11.04 -4.17 2.13
C ALA A 188 9.80 -5.01 1.78
N ASP A 189 8.58 -4.61 2.15
CA ASP A 189 7.35 -5.30 1.78
C ASP A 189 6.41 -4.37 1.01
N ILE A 190 5.88 -4.84 -0.12
CA ILE A 190 5.07 -4.01 -1.01
C ILE A 190 3.88 -4.80 -1.50
N SER A 191 2.69 -4.24 -1.27
CA SER A 191 1.41 -4.85 -1.62
C SER A 191 0.69 -4.06 -2.71
N PHE A 192 0.33 -4.74 -3.81
CA PHE A 192 -0.42 -4.14 -4.91
C PHE A 192 -1.55 -5.05 -5.39
N LYS A 193 -2.52 -4.41 -6.07
CA LYS A 193 -3.56 -5.08 -6.85
C LYS A 193 -3.46 -4.67 -8.31
N LYS A 194 -3.33 -5.65 -9.21
CA LYS A 194 -3.23 -5.43 -10.66
C LYS A 194 -4.30 -6.19 -11.43
N SER A 195 -5.00 -5.44 -12.29
CA SER A 195 -5.94 -5.97 -13.27
C SER A 195 -5.23 -6.39 -14.56
N CYS A 196 -5.90 -7.19 -15.40
CA CYS A 196 -5.32 -7.78 -16.62
C CYS A 196 -4.64 -6.78 -17.55
N GLY A 197 -3.42 -7.11 -17.99
CA GLY A 197 -2.73 -6.50 -19.13
C GLY A 197 -1.97 -7.56 -19.95
N LYS A 198 -1.63 -7.25 -21.20
CA LYS A 198 -0.59 -8.01 -21.91
C LYS A 198 0.74 -7.59 -21.29
N ASN A 199 1.49 -8.54 -20.73
CA ASN A 199 2.77 -8.33 -20.03
C ASN A 199 2.64 -7.91 -18.55
N VAL A 200 1.62 -8.42 -17.83
CA VAL A 200 1.45 -8.13 -16.40
C VAL A 200 2.69 -8.50 -15.56
N GLY A 201 3.44 -9.55 -15.92
CA GLY A 201 4.69 -9.90 -15.25
C GLY A 201 5.78 -8.83 -15.39
N ASP A 202 5.91 -8.20 -16.56
CA ASP A 202 6.84 -7.10 -16.79
C ASP A 202 6.41 -5.83 -16.04
N GLU A 203 5.11 -5.54 -16.01
CA GLU A 203 4.56 -4.41 -15.26
C GLU A 203 4.81 -4.54 -13.76
N ILE A 204 4.51 -5.72 -13.19
CA ILE A 204 4.76 -6.03 -11.78
C ILE A 204 6.26 -5.98 -11.47
N TYR A 205 7.10 -6.57 -12.34
CA TYR A 205 8.54 -6.55 -12.17
C TYR A 205 9.09 -5.12 -12.13
N ASN A 206 8.70 -4.25 -13.07
CA ASN A 206 9.21 -2.88 -13.12
C ASN A 206 8.73 -2.05 -11.91
N GLU A 207 7.50 -2.29 -11.44
CA GLU A 207 6.98 -1.63 -10.24
C GLU A 207 7.78 -2.03 -9.01
N ILE A 208 7.95 -3.33 -8.73
CA ILE A 208 8.73 -3.80 -7.56
C ILE A 208 10.21 -3.42 -7.69
N LYS A 209 10.78 -3.49 -8.91
CA LYS A 209 12.17 -3.10 -9.18
C LYS A 209 12.42 -1.64 -8.80
N LEU A 210 11.48 -0.73 -9.06
CA LEU A 210 11.64 0.67 -8.68
C LEU A 210 11.85 0.81 -7.16
N TYR A 211 11.06 0.09 -6.34
CA TYR A 211 11.23 0.08 -4.90
C TYR A 211 12.52 -0.60 -4.46
N TYR A 212 12.94 -1.70 -5.09
CA TYR A 212 14.23 -2.32 -4.83
C TYR A 212 15.39 -1.34 -5.07
N VAL A 213 15.35 -0.62 -6.19
CA VAL A 213 16.36 0.40 -6.52
C VAL A 213 16.30 1.55 -5.52
N TRP A 214 15.10 2.03 -5.19
CA TRP A 214 14.89 3.11 -4.23
C TRP A 214 15.44 2.75 -2.84
N HIS A 215 15.17 1.54 -2.37
CA HIS A 215 15.66 1.02 -1.10
C HIS A 215 17.17 0.88 -1.09
N ALA A 216 17.75 0.21 -2.09
CA ALA A 216 19.20 0.07 -2.23
C ALA A 216 19.92 1.42 -2.32
N TYR A 217 19.31 2.38 -3.00
CA TYR A 217 19.87 3.72 -3.19
C TYR A 217 19.74 4.61 -1.95
N ASN A 218 18.65 4.54 -1.17
CA ASN A 218 18.59 5.27 0.10
C ASN A 218 19.60 4.71 1.09
N TYR A 219 19.55 3.40 1.34
CA TYR A 219 20.37 2.77 2.36
C TYR A 219 21.83 2.56 1.94
N GLN A 220 22.13 2.72 0.64
CA GLN A 220 23.46 2.57 0.05
C GLN A 220 24.13 1.21 0.36
N TRP A 221 23.33 0.14 0.49
CA TRP A 221 23.85 -1.19 0.79
C TRP A 221 24.53 -1.83 -0.42
N PRO A 222 25.85 -2.15 -0.33
CA PRO A 222 26.60 -2.66 -1.48
C PRO A 222 26.01 -3.93 -2.11
N VAL A 223 25.45 -4.83 -1.27
CA VAL A 223 24.86 -6.10 -1.71
C VAL A 223 23.71 -5.92 -2.69
N PHE A 224 23.00 -4.79 -2.63
CA PHE A 224 21.90 -4.50 -3.55
C PHE A 224 22.33 -3.59 -4.69
N LEU A 225 23.22 -2.63 -4.42
CA LEU A 225 23.76 -1.72 -5.45
C LEU A 225 24.51 -2.48 -6.56
N ASP A 226 25.15 -3.60 -6.25
CA ASP A 226 25.85 -4.44 -7.24
C ASP A 226 24.91 -5.03 -8.31
N ASP A 227 23.61 -5.18 -8.00
CA ASP A 227 22.59 -5.68 -8.93
C ASP A 227 21.92 -4.56 -9.75
N ILE A 228 22.23 -3.30 -9.45
CA ILE A 228 21.55 -2.12 -10.01
C ILE A 228 22.42 -1.48 -11.08
N THR A 229 21.82 -1.12 -12.21
CA THR A 229 22.52 -0.39 -13.27
C THR A 229 22.37 1.12 -13.10
N GLU A 230 23.31 1.89 -13.66
CA GLU A 230 23.22 3.36 -13.71
C GLU A 230 21.88 3.82 -14.32
N LYS A 231 21.41 3.13 -15.37
CA LYS A 231 20.11 3.39 -15.99
C LYS A 231 18.94 3.23 -15.01
N ASP A 232 19.03 2.27 -14.10
CA ASP A 232 17.96 2.02 -13.13
C ASP A 232 17.89 3.17 -12.11
N ILE A 233 19.05 3.71 -11.72
CA ILE A 233 19.15 4.89 -10.87
C ILE A 233 18.58 6.12 -11.59
N GLU A 234 18.94 6.34 -12.87
CA GLU A 234 18.39 7.42 -13.69
C GLU A 234 16.86 7.34 -13.81
N GLU A 235 16.32 6.15 -14.06
CA GLU A 235 14.87 5.91 -14.17
C GLU A 235 14.16 6.17 -12.84
N MET A 236 14.76 5.74 -11.72
CA MET A 236 14.24 6.01 -10.38
C MET A 236 14.25 7.52 -10.09
N LEU A 237 15.38 8.21 -10.27
CA LEU A 237 15.51 9.65 -9.99
C LEU A 237 14.57 10.52 -10.85
N ALA A 238 14.15 10.02 -12.02
CA ALA A 238 13.19 10.70 -12.89
C ALA A 238 11.73 10.41 -12.54
N TYR A 239 11.44 9.55 -11.57
CA TYR A 239 10.09 9.17 -11.19
C TYR A 239 9.38 10.31 -10.43
N GLU A 240 8.16 10.65 -10.84
CA GLU A 240 7.46 11.88 -10.42
C GLU A 240 7.12 11.95 -8.93
N HIS A 241 7.16 10.83 -8.23
CA HIS A 241 6.89 10.73 -6.80
C HIS A 241 8.16 10.56 -5.95
N MET A 242 9.34 10.66 -6.57
CA MET A 242 10.57 10.69 -5.77
C MET A 242 10.63 11.97 -4.95
N ILE A 243 11.01 11.80 -3.69
CA ILE A 243 11.18 12.89 -2.74
C ILE A 243 12.62 13.36 -2.85
N HIS A 244 12.80 14.56 -3.38
CA HIS A 244 14.11 15.15 -3.60
C HIS A 244 14.51 16.02 -2.41
N VAL A 245 15.80 16.08 -2.14
CA VAL A 245 16.36 16.87 -1.05
C VAL A 245 16.89 18.18 -1.58
N SER A 246 16.49 19.28 -0.95
CA SER A 246 17.03 20.61 -1.21
C SER A 246 17.59 21.21 0.08
N VAL A 247 18.66 22.01 -0.02
CA VAL A 247 19.16 22.83 1.09
C VAL A 247 18.53 24.21 1.00
N VAL A 248 18.01 24.70 2.12
CA VAL A 248 17.49 26.07 2.26
C VAL A 248 18.64 26.98 2.70
N ASN A 249 18.95 27.97 1.88
CA ASN A 249 19.98 28.95 2.17
C ASN A 249 19.45 30.04 3.11
N ALA A 250 20.37 30.78 3.73
CA ALA A 250 20.03 31.89 4.63
C ALA A 250 19.22 33.03 3.98
N ASP A 251 19.19 33.09 2.64
CA ASP A 251 18.37 34.03 1.86
C ASP A 251 17.03 33.43 1.40
N GLU A 252 16.62 32.31 1.99
CA GLU A 252 15.40 31.54 1.68
C GLU A 252 15.37 30.95 0.27
N THR A 253 16.50 30.94 -0.44
CA THR A 253 16.62 30.22 -1.72
C THR A 253 16.87 28.73 -1.49
N GLU A 254 16.30 27.91 -2.36
CA GLU A 254 16.46 26.45 -2.30
C GLU A 254 17.44 25.97 -3.36
N GLU A 255 18.40 25.16 -2.95
CA GLU A 255 19.35 24.46 -3.81
C GLU A 255 19.01 22.97 -3.81
N LEU A 256 18.53 22.46 -4.96
CA LEU A 256 18.34 21.02 -5.14
C LEU A 256 19.71 20.33 -5.03
N ILE A 257 19.80 19.30 -4.19
CA ILE A 257 20.99 18.47 -4.08
C ILE A 257 20.84 17.32 -5.08
N PRO A 258 21.66 17.28 -6.15
CA PRO A 258 21.55 16.22 -7.14
C PRO A 258 21.75 14.85 -6.47
N ASP A 259 21.01 13.86 -6.96
CA ASP A 259 21.22 12.45 -6.61
C ASP A 259 21.05 12.12 -5.11
N VAL A 260 20.48 13.04 -4.31
CA VAL A 260 20.07 12.80 -2.93
C VAL A 260 18.54 12.78 -2.87
N ILE A 261 18.02 11.65 -2.42
CA ILE A 261 16.59 11.41 -2.25
C ILE A 261 16.29 11.02 -0.82
N SER A 262 15.04 11.20 -0.44
CA SER A 262 14.51 10.66 0.81
C SER A 262 13.39 9.65 0.54
N TYR A 263 13.12 8.85 1.58
CA TYR A 263 11.93 8.04 1.68
C TYR A 263 10.72 8.82 2.21
N ARG A 264 10.94 9.78 3.12
CA ARG A 264 9.88 10.57 3.78
C ARG A 264 10.21 12.07 3.72
N CYS A 265 9.20 12.92 3.94
CA CYS A 265 9.38 14.36 3.77
C CYS A 265 10.01 15.11 4.96
N TRP A 266 10.61 14.40 5.92
CA TRP A 266 11.18 15.01 7.14
C TRP A 266 12.45 14.33 7.67
N ASP A 267 13.02 13.36 6.94
CA ASP A 267 14.19 12.62 7.39
C ASP A 267 15.07 12.16 6.23
N LEU A 268 16.25 11.64 6.55
CA LEU A 268 17.15 10.93 5.62
C LEU A 268 17.67 9.66 6.27
N THR A 269 17.83 8.60 5.49
CA THR A 269 18.62 7.44 5.94
C THR A 269 20.10 7.82 6.12
N PHE A 270 20.88 7.00 6.84
CA PHE A 270 22.34 7.22 6.95
C PHE A 270 23.04 7.20 5.58
N GLY A 271 22.60 6.35 4.65
CA GLY A 271 23.11 6.32 3.29
C GLY A 271 22.83 7.62 2.51
N SER A 272 21.60 8.14 2.56
CA SER A 272 21.25 9.43 1.94
C SER A 272 21.98 10.61 2.60
N LEU A 273 22.13 10.61 3.93
CA LEU A 273 22.91 11.62 4.65
C LEU A 273 24.39 11.61 4.22
N TYR A 274 24.99 10.43 4.05
CA TYR A 274 26.37 10.31 3.56
C TYR A 274 26.57 10.99 2.21
N LEU A 275 25.64 10.79 1.27
CA LEU A 275 25.67 11.43 -0.04
C LEU A 275 25.54 12.95 0.08
N LEU A 276 24.58 13.43 0.86
CA LEU A 276 24.37 14.85 1.13
C LEU A 276 25.64 15.52 1.69
N LEU A 277 26.23 14.94 2.73
CA LEU A 277 27.41 15.52 3.40
C LEU A 277 28.60 15.59 2.46
N LYS A 278 28.82 14.57 1.63
CA LYS A 278 29.86 14.59 0.60
C LYS A 278 29.62 15.68 -0.44
N GLU A 279 28.40 15.82 -0.93
CA GLU A 279 28.06 16.84 -1.93
C GLU A 279 28.23 18.26 -1.36
N LYS A 280 27.90 18.48 -0.08
CA LYS A 280 28.15 19.75 0.62
C LYS A 280 29.61 19.96 1.03
N GLY A 281 30.52 19.03 0.72
CA GLY A 281 31.96 19.18 0.93
C GLY A 281 32.41 18.99 2.38
N PHE A 282 31.64 18.28 3.20
CA PHE A 282 32.09 17.87 4.53
C PHE A 282 33.22 16.83 4.42
N ASP A 283 34.10 16.83 5.42
CA ASP A 283 35.19 15.84 5.52
C ASP A 283 34.65 14.52 6.07
N VAL A 284 34.06 13.71 5.19
CA VAL A 284 33.46 12.41 5.53
C VAL A 284 34.47 11.29 5.29
N THR A 285 34.77 10.51 6.32
CA THR A 285 35.68 9.35 6.26
C THR A 285 34.90 8.05 6.42
N GLY A 286 35.11 7.09 5.51
CA GLY A 286 34.45 5.78 5.54
C GLY A 286 33.49 5.54 4.36
N TYR A 287 32.55 4.64 4.55
CA TYR A 287 31.59 4.19 3.54
C TYR A 287 30.16 4.57 3.95
N ALA A 288 29.22 4.58 3.00
CA ALA A 288 27.85 5.01 3.27
C ALA A 288 27.14 4.20 4.38
N THR A 289 27.58 2.97 4.63
CA THR A 289 27.02 2.13 5.69
C THR A 289 27.68 2.33 7.06
N HIS A 290 28.86 2.97 7.10
CA HIS A 290 29.63 3.26 8.30
C HIS A 290 30.66 4.37 8.02
N TYR A 291 30.44 5.56 8.56
CA TYR A 291 31.30 6.72 8.34
C TYR A 291 31.41 7.64 9.55
N THR A 292 32.46 8.45 9.58
CA THR A 292 32.62 9.58 10.49
C THR A 292 32.60 10.90 9.73
N VAL A 293 32.18 11.96 10.40
CA VAL A 293 32.17 13.33 9.87
C VAL A 293 32.43 14.33 10.98
N LEU A 294 33.30 15.32 10.73
CA LEU A 294 33.53 16.44 11.63
C LEU A 294 32.50 17.54 11.38
N ALA A 295 31.61 17.78 12.35
CA ALA A 295 30.60 18.82 12.28
C ALA A 295 31.19 20.23 12.43
N PRO A 296 30.48 21.30 12.01
CA PRO A 296 30.95 22.67 12.16
C PRO A 296 31.13 23.09 13.63
N SER A 297 30.43 22.43 14.55
CA SER A 297 30.58 22.57 16.00
C SER A 297 31.92 22.05 16.54
N GLY A 298 32.64 21.24 15.75
CA GLY A 298 33.87 20.55 16.14
C GLY A 298 33.66 19.16 16.76
N ILE A 299 32.41 18.70 16.87
CA ILE A 299 32.06 17.35 17.31
C ILE A 299 32.27 16.39 16.14
N GLU A 300 32.93 15.25 16.38
CA GLU A 300 33.00 14.15 15.43
C GLU A 300 31.80 13.23 15.62
N TYR A 301 30.98 13.08 14.57
CA TYR A 301 29.86 12.13 14.58
C TYR A 301 30.23 10.86 13.81
N GLU A 302 29.88 9.70 14.35
CA GLU A 302 29.99 8.40 13.71
C GLU A 302 28.60 7.81 13.49
N PHE A 303 28.31 7.46 12.23
CA PHE A 303 27.06 6.86 11.78
C PHE A 303 27.35 5.43 11.33
N SER A 304 26.51 4.49 11.74
CA SER A 304 26.60 3.10 11.28
C SER A 304 25.26 2.40 11.38
N TYR A 305 24.93 1.58 10.39
CA TYR A 305 23.79 0.67 10.48
C TYR A 305 23.98 -0.43 11.55
N ASP A 306 25.18 -0.59 12.12
CA ASP A 306 25.44 -1.46 13.26
C ASP A 306 25.10 -0.80 14.61
N PHE A 307 24.74 0.48 14.63
CA PHE A 307 24.49 1.24 15.86
C PHE A 307 23.02 1.20 16.29
N TYR A 308 22.66 0.05 16.84
CA TYR A 308 21.36 -0.20 17.44
C TYR A 308 21.48 -1.19 18.59
N ASP A 309 20.68 -0.99 19.62
CA ASP A 309 20.50 -1.96 20.69
C ASP A 309 19.08 -1.86 21.28
N GLY A 310 18.81 -2.57 22.37
CA GLY A 310 17.45 -2.65 22.93
C GLY A 310 16.87 -1.31 23.42
N ASP A 311 17.66 -0.23 23.45
CA ASP A 311 17.19 1.11 23.78
C ASP A 311 16.87 1.96 22.53
N GLY A 312 17.21 1.47 21.33
CA GLY A 312 16.94 2.11 20.05
C GLY A 312 18.18 2.29 19.16
N ILE A 313 18.03 3.12 18.13
CA ILE A 313 19.08 3.46 17.17
C ILE A 313 19.84 4.71 17.65
N TYR A 314 21.17 4.70 17.48
CA TYR A 314 22.02 5.76 17.98
C TYR A 314 23.17 6.10 17.03
N VAL A 315 23.82 7.23 17.29
CA VAL A 315 25.09 7.64 16.69
C VAL A 315 26.14 7.80 17.80
N LEU A 316 27.42 7.88 17.44
CA LEU A 316 28.46 8.28 18.40
C LEU A 316 28.83 9.75 18.16
N ALA A 317 28.78 10.57 19.20
CA ALA A 317 29.26 11.96 19.20
C ALA A 317 30.52 12.02 20.07
N ASP A 318 31.68 12.28 19.47
CA ASP A 318 33.01 12.16 20.11
C ASP A 318 33.23 10.80 20.81
N GLY A 319 32.65 9.73 20.24
CA GLY A 319 32.68 8.38 20.80
C GLY A 319 31.64 8.11 21.89
N GLU A 320 30.83 9.09 22.28
CA GLU A 320 29.74 8.91 23.24
C GLU A 320 28.42 8.61 22.55
N LYS A 321 27.68 7.63 23.07
CA LYS A 321 26.38 7.24 22.52
C LYS A 321 25.37 8.38 22.64
N THR A 322 24.76 8.73 21.52
CA THR A 322 23.66 9.69 21.42
C THR A 322 22.51 9.05 20.65
N PHE A 323 21.38 8.81 21.33
CA PHE A 323 20.17 8.28 20.69
C PHE A 323 19.51 9.32 19.81
N LEU A 324 19.02 8.87 18.66
CA LEU A 324 18.29 9.73 17.72
C LEU A 324 16.87 9.99 18.24
N ARG A 325 16.31 11.15 17.90
CA ARG A 325 14.96 11.56 18.28
C ARG A 325 13.87 11.00 17.35
N ASN A 326 14.20 9.98 16.55
CA ASN A 326 13.31 9.46 15.51
C ASN A 326 11.99 8.92 16.11
N TYR A 327 10.89 9.16 15.40
CA TYR A 327 9.54 8.81 15.83
C TYR A 327 9.21 7.31 15.68
N ASP A 328 9.92 6.62 14.78
CA ASP A 328 9.56 5.26 14.34
C ASP A 328 10.70 4.24 14.56
N ASP A 329 11.70 4.57 15.41
CA ASP A 329 12.84 3.68 15.72
C ASP A 329 13.63 3.18 14.49
N ASP A 330 13.54 3.89 13.35
CA ASP A 330 14.20 3.52 12.10
C ASP A 330 15.57 4.19 11.90
N PHE A 331 16.39 3.69 10.96
CA PHE A 331 17.74 4.22 10.62
C PHE A 331 17.70 5.53 9.82
N TYR A 332 16.93 6.48 10.32
CA TYR A 332 16.79 7.81 9.77
C TYR A 332 17.23 8.87 10.80
N ILE A 333 17.69 9.99 10.27
CA ILE A 333 17.98 11.20 11.01
C ILE A 333 17.04 12.29 10.51
N SER A 334 16.37 12.96 11.44
CA SER A 334 15.39 14.00 11.12
C SER A 334 16.08 15.23 10.52
N THR A 335 15.36 16.01 9.71
CA THR A 335 15.87 17.29 9.20
C THR A 335 16.26 18.26 10.31
N GLU A 336 15.55 18.23 11.45
CA GLU A 336 15.90 19.02 12.65
C GLU A 336 17.25 18.61 13.25
N GLU A 337 17.54 17.31 13.32
CA GLU A 337 18.84 16.81 13.80
C GLU A 337 19.96 17.10 12.79
N ILE A 338 19.67 17.04 11.48
CA ILE A 338 20.63 17.43 10.45
C ILE A 338 20.98 18.92 10.57
N GLU A 339 20.00 19.78 10.81
CA GLU A 339 20.23 21.20 11.07
C GLU A 339 21.04 21.40 12.37
N GLU A 340 20.68 20.70 13.45
CA GLU A 340 21.37 20.76 14.74
C GLU A 340 22.85 20.33 14.63
N PHE A 341 23.12 19.24 13.91
CA PHE A 341 24.46 18.66 13.82
C PHE A 341 25.33 19.38 12.81
N PHE A 342 24.77 19.73 11.64
CA PHE A 342 25.55 20.16 10.48
C PHE A 342 25.25 21.59 10.02
N GLY A 343 24.23 22.25 10.61
CA GLY A 343 23.81 23.58 10.20
C GLY A 343 23.20 23.62 8.80
N LEU A 344 22.62 22.50 8.36
CA LEU A 344 21.95 22.36 7.07
C LEU A 344 20.43 22.35 7.27
N ASP A 345 19.76 23.42 6.88
CA ASP A 345 18.30 23.47 6.78
C ASP A 345 17.86 22.78 5.49
N LEU A 346 16.97 21.80 5.59
CA LEU A 346 16.57 20.93 4.49
C LEU A 346 15.08 21.07 4.17
N ASN A 347 14.77 21.17 2.88
CA ASN A 347 13.43 20.94 2.36
C ASN A 347 13.40 19.61 1.59
N VAL A 348 12.51 18.71 2.00
CA VAL A 348 12.43 17.34 1.49
C VAL A 348 11.05 17.16 0.87
N ARG A 349 10.96 17.10 -0.46
CA ARG A 349 9.67 17.20 -1.19
C ARG A 349 9.61 16.46 -2.51
#